data_AF-A0A0E2D6I3-F1
#
_entry.id   AF-A0A0E2D6I3-F1
#
_cell.length_a   1.000
_cell.length_b   1.000
_cell.length_c   1.000
_cell.angle_alpha   90.00
_cell.angle_beta   90.00
_cell.angle_gamma   90.00
#
_symmetry.space_group_name_H-M   'P 1'
#
loop_
_entity.id
_entity.type
_entity.pdbx_description
1 polymer ?
#
loop_
_entity_poly.entity_id
_entity_poly.type
_entity_poly.pdbx_seq_one_letter_code
_entity_poly.pdbx_strand_id
1 'polypeptide(L)'
;MHLSNKYHSILERPYEYKIVGFNFQDDLNDFQNSFIELTLQKKSDIKILKFLQPSGIRIEDGFPSPTGGLCILDISERQWEDKLIEVTDFESSHGAIHFFAKSVVEKLY
;
A
#
# COMPACT_ATOMS: atom_id res chain seq x y z
N MET A 1 18.99 -3.94 -17.03
CA MET A 1 18.76 -4.41 -15.64
C MET A 1 17.28 -4.72 -15.50
N HIS A 2 16.91 -5.97 -15.24
CA HIS A 2 15.56 -6.29 -14.77
C HIS A 2 15.53 -5.91 -13.29
N LEU A 3 14.91 -4.79 -12.95
CA LEU A 3 14.56 -4.48 -11.57
C LEU A 3 13.41 -5.43 -11.20
N SER A 4 13.74 -6.56 -10.58
CA SER A 4 12.75 -7.47 -10.03
C SER A 4 12.17 -6.83 -8.78
N ASN A 5 10.96 -6.26 -8.86
CA ASN A 5 10.26 -5.81 -7.66
C ASN A 5 10.06 -7.00 -6.74
N LYS A 6 10.58 -6.92 -5.51
CA LYS A 6 10.40 -7.96 -4.50
C LYS A 6 9.12 -7.67 -3.73
N TYR A 7 8.42 -8.70 -3.29
CA TYR A 7 7.31 -8.51 -2.35
C TYR A 7 7.84 -7.99 -1.03
N HIS A 8 7.19 -6.97 -0.48
CA HIS A 8 7.53 -6.45 0.84
C HIS A 8 7.13 -7.47 1.91
N SER A 9 7.99 -7.69 2.90
CA SER A 9 7.79 -8.68 3.96
C SER A 9 6.76 -8.29 5.04
N ILE A 10 6.09 -7.13 4.91
CA ILE A 10 5.16 -6.62 5.95
C ILE A 10 3.90 -7.46 6.02
N LEU A 11 3.50 -8.05 4.89
CA LEU A 11 2.31 -8.85 4.77
C LEU A 11 2.59 -10.02 3.84
N GLU A 12 2.54 -11.23 4.38
CA GLU A 12 2.62 -12.43 3.58
C GLU A 12 1.35 -12.58 2.73
N ARG A 13 1.52 -12.84 1.43
CA ARG A 13 0.44 -13.05 0.45
C ARG A 13 -0.65 -11.95 0.50
N PRO A 14 -0.33 -10.68 0.20
CA PRO A 14 -1.28 -9.57 0.32
C PRO A 14 -2.59 -9.77 -0.48
N TYR A 15 -2.53 -10.50 -1.59
CA TYR A 15 -3.68 -10.82 -2.44
C TYR A 15 -4.77 -11.67 -1.79
N GLU A 16 -4.52 -12.30 -0.63
CA GLU A 16 -5.54 -13.03 0.12
C GLU A 16 -6.38 -12.13 1.03
N TYR A 17 -5.99 -10.85 1.19
CA TYR A 17 -6.69 -9.87 2.01
C TYR A 17 -7.57 -8.96 1.15
N LYS A 18 -8.71 -8.54 1.74
CA LYS A 18 -9.56 -7.48 1.20
C LYS A 18 -9.31 -6.18 1.94
N ILE A 19 -9.36 -5.06 1.23
CA ILE A 19 -9.39 -3.74 1.86
C ILE A 19 -10.79 -3.51 2.41
N VAL A 20 -10.90 -3.32 3.73
CA VAL A 20 -12.17 -3.05 4.43
C VAL A 20 -12.19 -1.70 5.13
N GLY A 21 -11.07 -0.98 5.12
CA GLY A 21 -10.98 0.38 5.62
C GLY A 21 -9.82 1.13 4.95
N PHE A 22 -10.05 2.40 4.66
CA PHE A 22 -9.07 3.32 4.11
C PHE A 22 -9.17 4.64 4.86
N ASN A 23 -8.04 5.10 5.40
CA ASN A 23 -7.94 6.36 6.11
C ASN A 23 -6.69 7.10 5.62
N PHE A 24 -6.89 8.21 4.92
CA PHE A 24 -5.82 9.11 4.55
C PHE A 24 -5.82 10.31 5.50
N GLN A 25 -4.65 10.64 6.04
CA GLN A 25 -4.44 11.80 6.89
C GLN A 25 -3.28 12.60 6.32
N ASP A 26 -3.57 13.84 5.97
CA ASP A 26 -2.57 14.80 5.50
C ASP A 26 -2.20 15.74 6.63
N ASP A 27 -0.90 15.96 6.85
CA ASP A 27 -0.40 17.00 7.75
C ASP A 27 0.04 18.20 6.91
N LEU A 28 -0.80 19.24 6.92
CA LEU A 28 -0.59 20.46 6.15
C LEU A 28 0.64 21.28 6.60
N ASN A 29 1.15 21.02 7.80
CA ASN A 29 2.32 21.72 8.34
C ASN A 29 3.62 20.93 8.10
N ASP A 30 3.51 19.61 8.04
CA ASP A 30 4.64 18.72 7.82
C ASP A 30 4.21 17.43 7.11
N PHE A 31 4.32 17.43 5.78
CA PHE A 31 4.01 16.27 4.94
C PHE A 31 4.73 14.99 5.37
N GLN A 32 5.85 15.09 6.11
CA GLN A 32 6.53 13.92 6.64
C GLN A 32 5.69 13.10 7.62
N ASN A 33 4.64 13.71 8.19
CA ASN A 33 3.68 13.08 9.10
C ASN A 33 2.41 12.59 8.40
N SER A 34 2.23 12.89 7.11
CA SER A 34 1.10 12.38 6.33
C SER A 34 1.15 10.85 6.22
N PHE A 35 -0.01 10.20 6.23
CA PHE A 35 -0.11 8.74 6.19
C PHE A 35 -1.37 8.20 5.51
N ILE A 36 -1.27 6.96 5.04
CA ILE A 36 -2.42 6.11 4.69
C ILE A 36 -2.48 4.94 5.67
N GLU A 37 -3.62 4.70 6.28
CA GLU A 37 -3.93 3.45 6.98
C GLU A 37 -4.85 2.60 6.09
N LEU A 38 -4.42 1.37 5.80
CA LEU A 38 -5.26 0.34 5.19
C LEU A 38 -5.66 -0.68 6.25
N THR A 39 -6.96 -0.87 6.43
CA THR A 39 -7.50 -2.01 7.20
C THR A 39 -7.75 -3.15 6.23
N LEU A 40 -7.08 -4.26 6.47
CA LEU A 40 -7.06 -5.45 5.64
C LEU A 40 -7.71 -6.61 6.39
N GLN A 41 -8.59 -7.36 5.73
CA GLN A 41 -9.27 -8.50 6.32
C GLN A 41 -9.11 -9.77 5.47
N LYS A 42 -8.72 -10.86 6.12
CA LYS A 42 -8.72 -12.22 5.57
C LYS A 42 -9.46 -13.14 6.53
N LYS A 43 -10.66 -13.57 6.16
CA LYS A 43 -11.57 -14.33 7.04
C LYS A 43 -11.79 -13.56 8.37
N SER A 44 -11.32 -14.10 9.50
CA SER A 44 -11.38 -13.48 10.82
C SER A 44 -10.14 -12.68 11.19
N ASP A 45 -9.07 -12.73 10.38
CA ASP A 45 -7.83 -12.00 10.63
C ASP A 45 -7.96 -10.56 10.10
N ILE A 46 -7.63 -9.59 10.96
CA ILE A 46 -7.67 -8.16 10.64
C ILE A 46 -6.29 -7.58 10.92
N LYS A 47 -5.72 -6.93 9.90
CA LYS A 47 -4.44 -6.23 9.98
C LYS A 47 -4.64 -4.78 9.60
N ILE A 48 -3.95 -3.88 10.29
CA ILE A 48 -3.93 -2.45 9.94
C ILE A 48 -2.50 -2.08 9.58
N LEU A 49 -2.30 -1.69 8.32
CA LEU A 49 -1.00 -1.23 7.82
C LEU A 49 -1.02 0.28 7.71
N LYS A 50 -0.06 0.94 8.37
CA LYS A 50 0.15 2.39 8.30
C LYS A 50 1.34 2.69 7.41
N PHE A 51 1.08 3.31 6.27
CA PHE A 51 2.05 3.74 5.28
C PHE A 51 2.39 5.21 5.50
N LEU A 52 3.66 5.53 5.69
CA LEU A 52 4.14 6.87 5.99
C LEU A 52 4.62 7.59 4.73
N GLN A 53 4.40 8.92 4.69
CA GLN A 53 4.76 9.80 3.58
C GLN A 53 4.20 9.31 2.23
N PRO A 54 2.89 9.05 2.14
CA PRO A 54 2.28 8.51 0.94
C PRO A 54 2.35 9.52 -0.21
N SER A 55 2.59 9.05 -1.43
CA SER A 55 2.62 9.92 -2.62
C SER A 55 2.05 9.23 -3.85
N GLY A 56 1.60 10.03 -4.82
CA GLY A 56 1.08 9.52 -6.09
C GLY A 56 -0.19 8.68 -5.95
N ILE A 57 -1.05 9.02 -4.98
CA ILE A 57 -2.27 8.28 -4.67
C ILE A 57 -3.22 8.32 -5.88
N ARG A 58 -3.69 7.14 -6.29
CA ARG A 58 -4.74 6.96 -7.29
C ARG A 58 -5.74 5.95 -6.75
N ILE A 59 -7.01 6.32 -6.76
CA ILE A 59 -8.11 5.43 -6.43
C ILE A 59 -8.88 5.22 -7.72
N GLU A 60 -8.92 3.98 -8.20
CA GLU A 60 -9.61 3.61 -9.42
C GLU A 60 -11.08 3.24 -9.14
N ASP A 61 -11.91 3.25 -10.18
CA ASP A 61 -13.37 3.01 -10.08
C ASP A 61 -13.73 1.68 -9.39
N GLY A 62 -12.86 0.67 -9.46
CA GLY A 62 -13.06 -0.65 -8.84
C GLY A 62 -12.78 -0.71 -7.33
N PHE A 63 -12.23 0.34 -6.72
CA PHE A 63 -11.93 0.35 -5.28
C PHE A 63 -13.20 0.10 -4.44
N PRO A 64 -13.16 -0.74 -3.39
CA PRO A 64 -11.98 -1.36 -2.76
C PRO A 64 -11.61 -2.77 -3.26
N SER A 65 -12.15 -3.21 -4.41
CA SER A 65 -12.04 -4.60 -4.88
C SER A 65 -11.03 -4.74 -6.03
N PRO A 66 -9.73 -5.00 -5.76
CA PRO A 66 -8.70 -5.11 -6.79
C PRO A 66 -9.00 -6.27 -7.77
N THR A 67 -8.90 -6.03 -9.07
CA THR A 67 -9.15 -7.01 -10.13
C THR A 67 -8.17 -8.20 -10.02
N GLY A 68 -6.90 -7.91 -9.73
CA GLY A 68 -5.83 -8.91 -9.60
C GLY A 68 -5.44 -9.29 -8.16
N GLY A 69 -6.02 -8.66 -7.14
CA GLY A 69 -5.57 -8.78 -5.75
C GLY A 69 -4.47 -7.79 -5.35
N LEU A 70 -4.41 -7.43 -4.06
CA LEU A 70 -3.47 -6.46 -3.51
C LEU A 70 -2.01 -6.94 -3.63
N CYS A 71 -1.12 -6.01 -3.95
CA CYS A 71 0.33 -6.18 -3.99
C CYS A 71 0.99 -5.08 -3.14
N ILE A 72 1.97 -5.48 -2.33
CA ILE A 72 2.87 -4.56 -1.60
C ILE A 72 4.29 -4.92 -2.01
N LEU A 73 4.95 -4.01 -2.69
CA LEU A 73 6.25 -4.22 -3.30
C LEU A 73 7.31 -3.39 -2.58
N ASP A 74 8.47 -3.99 -2.34
CA ASP A 74 9.70 -3.29 -2.02
C ASP A 74 10.34 -2.83 -3.34
N ILE A 75 10.44 -1.52 -3.48
CA ILE A 75 11.00 -0.83 -4.64
C ILE A 75 12.24 -0.01 -4.28
N SER A 76 12.87 -0.27 -3.12
CA SER A 76 14.07 0.43 -2.64
C SER A 76 15.24 0.38 -3.63
N GLU A 77 15.35 -0.68 -4.43
CA GLU A 77 16.36 -0.83 -5.49
C GLU A 77 16.17 0.15 -6.66
N ARG A 78 15.01 0.84 -6.78
CA ARG A 78 14.76 1.83 -7.84
C ARG A 78 15.44 3.19 -7.60
N GLN A 79 16.12 3.37 -6.47
CA GLN A 79 16.85 4.61 -6.09
C GLN A 79 15.97 5.87 -6.08
N TRP A 80 14.69 5.74 -5.70
CA TRP A 80 13.81 6.87 -5.50
C TRP A 80 13.86 7.27 -4.02
N GLU A 81 14.44 8.44 -3.71
CA GLU A 81 14.83 8.84 -2.35
C GLU A 81 13.74 8.63 -1.28
N ASP A 82 12.47 8.88 -1.62
CA ASP A 82 11.34 8.79 -0.66
C ASP A 82 10.23 7.82 -1.09
N LYS A 83 10.52 6.90 -2.03
CA LYS A 83 9.54 5.91 -2.52
C LYS A 83 10.15 4.52 -2.46
N LEU A 84 10.07 3.91 -1.28
CA LEU A 84 10.64 2.60 -1.01
C LEU A 84 9.59 1.48 -1.15
N ILE A 85 8.31 1.84 -1.08
CA ILE A 85 7.20 0.91 -1.14
C ILE A 85 6.24 1.33 -2.24
N GLU A 86 5.76 0.37 -3.01
CA GLU A 86 4.66 0.54 -3.96
C GLU A 86 3.50 -0.37 -3.56
N VAL A 87 2.32 0.23 -3.39
CA VAL A 87 1.06 -0.48 -3.20
C VAL A 87 0.29 -0.42 -4.51
N THR A 88 -0.07 -1.59 -5.02
CA THR A 88 -0.68 -1.76 -6.35
C THR A 88 -1.52 -3.03 -6.37
N ASP A 89 -2.05 -3.42 -7.53
CA ASP A 89 -2.55 -4.77 -7.79
C ASP A 89 -1.74 -5.50 -8.88
N PHE A 90 -2.01 -6.78 -9.07
CA PHE A 90 -1.34 -7.63 -10.06
C PHE A 90 -1.63 -7.26 -11.52
N GLU A 91 -2.82 -6.76 -11.83
CA GLU A 91 -3.27 -6.56 -13.22
C GLU A 91 -3.02 -5.14 -13.71
N SER A 92 -2.58 -4.23 -12.83
CA SER A 92 -2.38 -2.80 -13.09
C SER A 92 -3.56 -2.21 -13.88
N SER A 93 -4.79 -2.65 -13.60
CA SER A 93 -5.97 -2.32 -14.38
C SER A 93 -7.22 -2.14 -13.51
N HIS A 94 -7.81 -0.94 -13.65
CA HIS A 94 -9.16 -0.49 -13.25
C HIS A 94 -9.80 -1.16 -12.02
N GLY A 95 -9.06 -1.33 -10.91
CA GLY A 95 -9.50 -2.17 -9.80
C GLY A 95 -9.12 -1.73 -8.40
N ALA A 96 -7.99 -1.04 -8.22
CA ALA A 96 -7.39 -0.90 -6.90
C ALA A 96 -6.91 0.50 -6.55
N ILE A 97 -6.51 0.67 -5.29
CA ILE A 97 -5.73 1.81 -4.86
C ILE A 97 -4.26 1.60 -5.28
N HIS A 98 -3.66 2.63 -5.86
CA HIS A 98 -2.23 2.71 -6.14
C HIS A 98 -1.61 3.87 -5.37
N PHE A 99 -0.47 3.64 -4.73
CA PHE A 99 0.34 4.71 -4.14
C PHE A 99 1.77 4.24 -3.83
N PHE A 100 2.65 5.21 -3.60
CA PHE A 100 3.97 4.97 -3.04
C PHE A 100 4.03 5.39 -1.58
N ALA A 101 4.93 4.80 -0.81
CA ALA A 101 5.22 5.22 0.56
C ALA A 101 6.71 5.10 0.87
N LYS A 102 7.16 5.85 1.88
CA LYS A 102 8.54 5.77 2.37
C LYS A 102 8.76 4.57 3.28
N SER A 103 7.78 4.24 4.12
CA SER A 103 7.83 3.09 5.01
C SER A 103 6.44 2.62 5.38
N VAL A 104 6.36 1.42 5.95
CA VAL A 104 5.12 0.80 6.43
C VAL A 104 5.35 0.15 7.78
N VAL A 105 4.36 0.26 8.66
CA VAL A 105 4.32 -0.46 9.94
C VAL A 105 2.97 -1.11 10.13
N GLU A 106 2.95 -2.27 10.80
CA GLU A 106 1.70 -2.85 11.32
C GLU A 106 1.31 -2.12 12.60
N LYS A 107 0.08 -1.62 12.67
CA LYS A 107 -0.46 -0.96 13.86
C LYS A 107 -0.98 -2.01 14.82
N LEU A 108 -0.31 -2.15 15.96
CA LEU A 108 -0.77 -2.98 17.08
C LEU A 108 -1.71 -2.15 17.97
N TYR A 109 -2.79 -2.78 18.45
CA TYR A 109 -3.65 -2.22 19.50
C TYR A 109 -3.18 -2.69 20.88
#